data_AF-A0A933W3Z6-F1
#
_entry.id   AF-A0A933W3Z6-F1
#
_cell.length_a   1.000
_cell.length_b   1.000
_cell.length_c   1.000
_cell.angle_alpha   90.00
_cell.angle_beta   90.00
_cell.angle_gamma   90.00
#
_symmetry.space_group_name_H-M   'P 1'
#
loop_
_entity.id
_entity.type
_entity.pdbx_description
1 polymer ?
#
loop_
_entity_poly.entity_id
_entity_poly.type
_entity_poly.pdbx_seq_one_letter_code
_entity_poly.pdbx_strand_id
1 'polypeptide(L)'
;MGKTLLATGALVLLVAVAWWWLTYGDVVQYTYLSAPEAAACLVGRSGVCDLARSLCRGSHPAAIVAYWWGTFWIGIGFASAGLTLTGTDRAP
;
A
#
# COMPACT_ATOMS: atom_id res chain seq x y z
N MET A 1 16.70 -10.84 -15.09
CA MET A 1 16.38 -10.71 -13.65
C MET A 1 15.61 -9.41 -13.36
N GLY A 2 15.95 -8.27 -13.98
CA GLY A 2 15.28 -7.00 -13.70
C GLY A 2 13.77 -6.97 -14.00
N LYS A 3 13.35 -7.51 -15.15
CA LYS A 3 11.92 -7.59 -15.54
C LYS A 3 11.05 -8.36 -14.54
N THR A 4 11.55 -9.46 -14.00
CA THR A 4 10.79 -10.27 -13.03
C THR A 4 10.64 -9.53 -11.70
N LEU A 5 11.71 -8.89 -11.21
CA LEU A 5 11.66 -8.02 -10.02
C LEU A 5 10.70 -6.84 -10.20
N LEU A 6 10.72 -6.21 -11.37
CA LEU A 6 9.82 -5.11 -11.69
C LEU A 6 8.35 -5.56 -11.69
N ALA A 7 8.04 -6.69 -12.33
CA ALA A 7 6.70 -7.25 -12.37
C ALA A 7 6.21 -7.64 -10.96
N THR A 8 7.05 -8.28 -10.15
CA THR A 8 6.73 -8.61 -8.76
C THR A 8 6.48 -7.36 -7.93
N GLY A 9 7.35 -6.34 -8.04
CA GLY A 9 7.18 -5.07 -7.33
C GLY A 9 5.86 -4.37 -7.70
N ALA A 10 5.54 -4.33 -9.00
CA ALA A 10 4.27 -3.78 -9.48
C ALA A 10 3.06 -4.55 -8.92
N LEU A 11 3.11 -5.88 -8.89
CA LEU A 11 2.04 -6.71 -8.32
C LEU A 11 1.86 -6.43 -6.82
N VAL A 12 2.95 -6.35 -6.06
CA VAL A 12 2.91 -6.04 -4.62
C VAL A 12 2.34 -4.64 -4.37
N LEU A 13 2.68 -3.65 -5.20
CA LEU A 13 2.10 -2.30 -5.11
C LEU A 13 0.60 -2.31 -5.35
N LEU A 14 0.11 -3.04 -6.36
CA LEU A 14 -1.32 -3.17 -6.63
C LEU A 14 -2.05 -3.82 -5.45
N VAL A 15 -1.48 -4.89 -4.88
CA VAL A 15 -2.03 -5.56 -3.69
C VAL A 15 -2.04 -4.61 -2.48
N ALA A 16 -0.97 -3.84 -2.27
CA ALA A 16 -0.90 -2.87 -1.17
C ALA A 16 -1.97 -1.78 -1.30
N VAL A 17 -2.14 -1.21 -2.50
CA VAL A 17 -3.17 -0.18 -2.74
C VAL A 17 -4.58 -0.75 -2.60
N ALA A 18 -4.83 -1.96 -3.13
CA ALA A 18 -6.12 -2.62 -2.99
C ALA A 18 -6.45 -2.92 -1.51
N TRP A 19 -5.49 -3.45 -0.74
CA TRP A 19 -5.68 -3.72 0.68
C TRP A 19 -5.89 -2.44 1.48
N TRP A 20 -5.12 -1.38 1.19
CA TRP A 20 -5.34 -0.06 1.78
C TRP A 20 -6.76 0.46 1.50
N TRP A 21 -7.23 0.36 0.25
CA TRP A 21 -8.58 0.80 -0.10
C TRP A 21 -9.67 -0.01 0.60
N LEU A 22 -9.51 -1.32 0.75
CA LEU A 22 -10.43 -2.15 1.51
C LEU A 22 -10.44 -1.79 3.02
N THR A 23 -9.38 -1.18 3.53
CA THR A 23 -9.26 -0.81 4.94
C THR A 23 -9.80 0.59 5.23
N TYR A 24 -9.49 1.55 4.35
CA TYR A 24 -9.75 2.98 4.57
C TYR A 24 -10.77 3.57 3.58
N GLY A 25 -11.25 2.81 2.61
CA GLY A 25 -12.21 3.27 1.60
C GLY A 25 -13.50 3.78 2.22
N ASP A 26 -14.05 3.04 3.18
CA ASP A 26 -15.26 3.45 3.91
C ASP A 26 -15.05 4.75 4.68
N VAL A 27 -13.91 4.93 5.37
CA VAL A 27 -13.68 6.17 6.12
C VAL A 27 -13.54 7.40 5.22
N VAL A 28 -13.12 7.22 3.97
CA VAL A 28 -13.11 8.27 2.94
C VAL A 28 -14.52 8.49 2.39
N GLN A 29 -15.25 7.43 2.05
CA GLN A 29 -16.59 7.50 1.47
C GLN A 29 -17.61 8.12 2.44
N TYR A 30 -17.52 7.80 3.72
CA TYR A 30 -18.37 8.35 4.78
C TYR A 30 -17.81 9.64 5.39
N THR A 31 -16.76 10.23 4.80
CA THR A 31 -16.18 11.52 5.20
C THR A 31 -15.65 11.59 6.64
N TYR A 32 -15.29 10.45 7.23
CA TYR A 32 -14.62 10.39 8.54
C TYR A 32 -13.17 10.89 8.46
N LEU A 33 -12.53 10.69 7.30
CA LEU A 33 -11.20 11.21 6.95
C LEU A 33 -11.28 11.82 5.55
N SER A 34 -10.51 12.88 5.28
CA SER A 34 -10.32 13.33 3.91
C SER A 34 -9.33 12.43 3.16
N ALA A 35 -9.42 12.47 1.83
CA ALA A 35 -8.58 11.69 0.95
C ALA A 35 -7.06 11.82 1.24
N PRO A 36 -6.48 13.02 1.45
CA PRO A 36 -5.06 13.15 1.78
C PRO A 36 -4.68 12.55 3.14
N GLU A 37 -5.52 12.64 4.18
CA GLU A 37 -5.21 11.98 5.45
C GLU A 37 -5.24 10.46 5.31
N ALA A 38 -6.19 9.93 4.54
CA ALA A 38 -6.27 8.49 4.30
C ALA A 38 -5.06 8.02 3.48
N ALA A 39 -4.64 8.80 2.48
CA ALA A 39 -3.48 8.51 1.66
C ALA A 39 -2.19 8.46 2.50
N ALA A 40 -2.06 9.28 3.55
CA ALA A 40 -0.92 9.19 4.47
C ALA A 40 -0.83 7.82 5.16
N CYS A 41 -1.98 7.15 5.39
CA CYS A 41 -2.03 5.81 5.96
C CYS A 41 -1.62 4.70 4.99
N LEU A 42 -1.48 4.98 3.68
CA LEU A 42 -0.91 4.04 2.71
C LEU A 42 0.59 3.86 2.96
N VAL A 43 1.29 4.97 3.19
CA VAL A 43 2.76 5.02 3.22
C VAL A 43 3.34 4.99 4.63
N GLY A 44 2.53 5.20 5.66
CA GLY A 44 3.00 5.25 7.04
C GLY A 44 1.94 4.92 8.08
N ARG A 45 2.26 5.22 9.33
CA ARG A 45 1.38 5.05 10.48
C ARG A 45 1.32 6.33 11.30
N SER A 46 0.13 6.70 11.74
CA SER A 46 -0.12 7.84 12.62
C SER A 46 -1.29 7.52 13.57
N GLY A 47 -1.52 8.38 14.57
CA GLY A 47 -2.68 8.26 15.46
C GLY A 47 -4.02 8.30 14.71
N VAL A 48 -4.08 9.07 13.61
CA VAL A 48 -5.25 9.14 12.72
C VAL A 48 -5.51 7.80 12.03
N CYS A 49 -4.46 7.10 11.57
CA CYS A 49 -4.61 5.77 10.95
C CYS A 49 -5.05 4.69 11.96
N ASP A 50 -4.62 4.81 13.21
CA ASP A 50 -5.04 3.90 14.28
C ASP A 50 -6.49 4.16 14.69
N LEU A 51 -6.92 5.43 14.72
CA LEU A 51 -8.32 5.81 14.93
C LEU A 51 -9.21 5.32 13.79
N ALA A 52 -8.84 5.56 12.54
CA ALA A 52 -9.61 5.09 11.39
C ALA A 52 -9.81 3.56 11.41
N ARG A 53 -8.77 2.80 11.75
CA ARG A 53 -8.87 1.33 11.88
C ARG A 53 -9.77 0.89 13.04
N SER A 54 -9.85 1.63 14.13
CA SER A 54 -10.72 1.26 15.27
C SER A 54 -12.19 1.36 14.90
N LEU A 55 -12.56 2.32 14.04
CA LEU A 55 -13.92 2.45 13.50
C LEU A 55 -14.32 1.26 12.62
N CYS A 56 -13.38 0.70 11.85
CA CYS A 56 -13.66 -0.40 10.92
C CYS A 56 -13.77 -1.79 11.58
N ARG A 57 -13.22 -1.98 12.80
CA ARG A 57 -13.16 -3.31 13.46
C ARG A 57 -14.52 -3.95 13.75
N GLY A 58 -15.60 -3.16 13.81
CA GLY A 58 -16.95 -3.68 14.05
C GLY A 58 -17.62 -4.29 12.81
N SER A 59 -17.19 -3.88 11.61
CA SER A 59 -17.88 -4.21 10.34
C SER A 59 -17.03 -5.04 9.38
N HIS A 60 -15.73 -5.19 9.65
CA HIS A 60 -14.78 -5.81 8.72
C HIS A 60 -14.01 -6.99 9.34
N PRO A 61 -13.69 -8.02 8.53
CA PRO A 61 -12.77 -9.08 8.94
C PRO A 61 -11.43 -8.52 9.40
N ALA A 62 -10.86 -9.08 10.47
CA ALA A 62 -9.60 -8.61 11.05
C ALA A 62 -8.44 -8.57 10.04
N ALA A 63 -8.41 -9.48 9.07
CA ALA A 63 -7.40 -9.51 8.01
C ALA A 63 -7.44 -8.26 7.12
N ILE A 64 -8.63 -7.71 6.85
CA ILE A 64 -8.77 -6.48 6.06
C ILE A 64 -8.27 -5.30 6.89
N VAL A 65 -8.69 -5.19 8.15
CA VAL A 65 -8.31 -4.07 9.04
C VAL A 65 -6.82 -4.09 9.43
N ALA A 66 -6.13 -5.20 9.19
CA ALA A 66 -4.71 -5.39 9.49
C ALA A 66 -3.75 -4.84 8.41
N TYR A 67 -4.17 -3.86 7.60
CA TYR A 67 -3.27 -3.23 6.63
C TYR A 67 -1.92 -2.85 7.26
N TRP A 68 -0.85 -3.25 6.57
CA TRP A 68 0.53 -2.96 6.95
C TRP A 68 1.21 -2.12 5.88
N TRP A 69 1.56 -0.88 6.25
CA TRP A 69 2.25 0.08 5.39
C TRP A 69 3.57 -0.44 4.82
N GLY A 70 4.20 -1.44 5.45
CA GLY A 70 5.40 -2.09 4.94
C GLY A 70 5.19 -2.81 3.60
N THR A 71 3.97 -3.29 3.31
CA THR A 71 3.65 -3.93 2.01
C THR A 71 3.88 -2.99 0.83
N PHE A 72 3.51 -1.72 0.97
CA PHE A 72 3.75 -0.70 -0.04
C PHE A 72 5.26 -0.50 -0.29
N TRP A 73 6.06 -0.36 0.78
CA TRP A 73 7.49 -0.14 0.64
C TRP A 73 8.25 -1.36 0.11
N ILE A 74 7.80 -2.58 0.41
CA ILE A 74 8.33 -3.80 -0.23
C ILE A 74 8.10 -3.72 -1.73
N GLY A 75 6.90 -3.34 -2.17
CA GLY A 75 6.59 -3.13 -3.58
C GLY A 75 7.48 -2.09 -4.24
N ILE A 76 7.66 -0.93 -3.59
CA ILE A 76 8.58 0.13 -4.07
C ILE A 76 10.01 -0.40 -4.18
N GLY A 77 10.51 -1.13 -3.17
CA GLY A 77 11.86 -1.69 -3.18
C GLY A 77 12.09 -2.65 -4.35
N PHE A 78 11.16 -3.58 -4.58
CA PHE A 78 11.23 -4.54 -5.69
C PHE A 78 11.13 -3.86 -7.06
N ALA A 79 10.19 -2.91 -7.21
CA ALA A 79 10.02 -2.18 -8.45
C ALA A 79 11.28 -1.35 -8.78
N SER A 80 11.84 -0.67 -7.77
CA SER A 80 13.05 0.15 -7.93
C SER A 80 14.25 -0.71 -8.29
N ALA A 81 14.47 -1.82 -7.59
CA ALA A 81 15.53 -2.78 -7.92
C ALA A 81 15.36 -3.36 -9.33
N GLY A 82 14.13 -3.71 -9.72
CA GLY A 82 13.80 -4.19 -11.06
C GLY A 82 14.11 -3.16 -12.15
N LEU A 83 13.78 -1.89 -11.92
CA LEU A 83 14.10 -0.77 -12.82
C LEU A 83 15.61 -0.59 -13.00
N THR A 84 16.38 -0.55 -11.90
CA THR A 84 17.84 -0.41 -11.95
C THR A 84 18.48 -1.55 -12.74
N LEU A 85 18.11 -2.80 -12.43
CA LEU A 85 18.68 -3.98 -13.10
C LEU A 85 18.30 -4.05 -14.59
N THR A 86 17.07 -3.68 -14.95
CA THR A 86 16.64 -3.65 -16.37
C THR A 86 17.34 -2.51 -17.14
N GLY A 87 17.78 -1.45 -16.44
CA GLY A 87 18.62 -0.39 -17.02
C GLY A 87 20.04 -0.89 -17.30
N THR A 88 20.64 -1.61 -16.35
CA THR A 88 21.98 -2.21 -16.51
C THR A 88 22.02 -3.26 -17.62
N ASP A 89 20.95 -4.06 -17.79
CA ASP A 89 20.82 -5.04 -18.88
C ASP A 89 20.86 -4.40 -20.30
N ARG A 90 20.67 -3.08 -20.41
CA ARG A 90 20.67 -2.33 -21.67
C ARG A 90 21.91 -1.46 -21.91
N ALA A 91 22.86 -1.44 -20.97
CA ALA A 91 24.12 -0.73 -21.15
C ALA A 91 25.06 -1.55 -22.08
N PRO A 92 25.68 -0.93 -23.10
CA PRO A 92 26.56 -1.62 -24.06
C PRO A 92 27.89 -2.08 -23.45
#